data_AF-A0A0W0MX77-F1
#
_entry.id   AF-A0A0W0MX77-F1
#
_cell.length_a   1.000
_cell.length_b   1.000
_cell.length_c   1.000
_cell.angle_alpha   90.00
_cell.angle_beta   90.00
_cell.angle_gamma   90.00
#
_symmetry.space_group_name_H-M   'P 1'
#
loop_
_entity.id
_entity.type
_entity.pdbx_description
1 polymer ?
#
loop_
_entity_poly.entity_id
_entity_poly.type
_entity_poly.pdbx_seq_one_letter_code
_entity_poly.pdbx_strand_id
1 'polypeptide(L)'
;MATKTSKRAGESSTTVSVGIRIDPKIKFALDIMGRLQKRSLTAVIEWSISQAIANQATDLDGGTLASSIDKIWSTDEAVRMVNLAINMPEALTYDELRVWETIRSSAYFWDVYSDGSFGNNFDRLELNLIRSNWALIQSHVEKHKSSPTVVPMYDHDFMPNDIPF
;
A
#
# COMPACT_ATOMS: atom_id res chain seq x y z
N MET A 1 9.89 -41.25 -24.63
CA MET A 1 10.18 -39.80 -24.77
C MET A 1 9.06 -39.02 -24.11
N ALA A 2 9.32 -38.37 -22.98
CA ALA A 2 8.33 -37.56 -22.28
C ALA A 2 8.54 -36.09 -22.66
N THR A 3 7.57 -35.50 -23.35
CA THR A 3 7.60 -34.12 -23.82
C THR A 3 7.39 -33.19 -22.62
N LYS A 4 8.45 -32.49 -22.20
CA LYS A 4 8.36 -31.38 -21.25
C LYS A 4 7.52 -30.27 -21.90
N THR A 5 6.34 -30.00 -21.36
CA THR A 5 5.56 -28.80 -21.69
C THR A 5 6.31 -27.58 -21.17
N SER A 6 6.85 -26.79 -22.09
CA SER A 6 7.43 -25.47 -21.84
C SER A 6 6.39 -24.54 -21.21
N LYS A 7 6.68 -23.96 -20.03
CA LYS A 7 5.90 -22.85 -19.48
C LYS A 7 6.07 -21.65 -20.41
N ARG A 8 4.96 -21.09 -20.89
CA ARG A 8 4.95 -19.84 -21.66
C ARG A 8 5.65 -18.75 -20.84
N ALA A 9 6.76 -18.24 -21.36
CA ALA A 9 7.43 -17.07 -20.81
C ALA A 9 6.51 -15.85 -21.00
N GLY A 10 6.05 -15.24 -19.90
CA GLY A 10 5.29 -13.99 -19.93
C GLY A 10 4.06 -13.93 -19.01
N GLU A 11 3.60 -15.05 -18.46
CA GLU A 11 2.50 -15.02 -17.49
C GLU A 11 3.08 -14.75 -16.10
N SER A 12 3.21 -13.48 -15.74
CA SER A 12 3.41 -13.10 -14.33
C SER A 12 2.21 -13.62 -13.56
N SER A 13 2.41 -14.65 -12.72
CA SER A 13 1.30 -15.22 -11.97
C SER A 13 0.74 -14.14 -11.05
N THR A 14 -0.56 -13.83 -11.17
CA THR A 14 -1.29 -12.90 -10.30
C THR A 14 -1.42 -13.39 -8.85
N THR A 15 -0.71 -14.47 -8.49
CA THR A 15 -0.77 -15.13 -7.19
C THR A 15 0.55 -14.92 -6.45
N VAL A 16 0.44 -14.72 -5.14
CA VAL A 16 1.58 -14.58 -4.22
C VAL A 16 1.64 -15.83 -3.35
N SER A 17 2.82 -16.42 -3.19
CA SER A 17 3.01 -17.55 -2.29
C SER A 17 3.12 -17.08 -0.83
N VAL A 18 2.36 -17.72 0.06
CA VAL A 18 2.37 -17.42 1.49
C VAL A 18 2.80 -18.66 2.27
N GLY A 19 3.85 -18.53 3.08
CA GLY A 19 4.28 -19.55 4.05
C GLY A 19 3.70 -19.28 5.43
N ILE A 20 2.96 -20.23 6.01
CA ILE A 20 2.29 -20.07 7.31
C ILE A 20 2.74 -21.17 8.28
N ARG A 21 2.95 -20.81 9.54
CA ARG A 21 3.10 -21.75 10.65
C ARG A 21 1.76 -21.89 11.36
N ILE A 22 1.24 -23.12 11.45
CA ILE A 22 -0.04 -23.41 12.10
C ILE A 22 0.08 -24.65 12.99
N ASP A 23 -0.71 -24.68 14.06
CA ASP A 23 -0.79 -25.84 14.93
C ASP A 23 -1.35 -27.07 14.20
N PRO A 24 -0.93 -28.29 14.56
CA PRO A 24 -1.42 -29.52 13.94
C PRO A 24 -2.96 -29.65 13.97
N LYS A 25 -3.60 -29.15 15.04
CA LYS A 25 -5.06 -29.15 15.18
C LYS A 25 -5.75 -28.26 14.14
N ILE A 26 -5.19 -27.08 13.87
CA ILE A 26 -5.72 -26.14 12.86
C ILE A 26 -5.56 -26.73 11.47
N LYS A 27 -4.40 -27.33 11.17
CA LYS A 27 -4.17 -28.04 9.91
C LYS A 27 -5.23 -29.14 9.69
N PHE A 28 -5.44 -29.98 10.71
CA PHE A 28 -6.46 -31.04 10.64
C PHE A 28 -7.86 -30.48 10.40
N ALA A 29 -8.24 -29.39 11.09
CA ALA A 29 -9.54 -28.76 10.89
C ALA A 29 -9.73 -28.22 9.46
N LEU A 30 -8.71 -27.56 8.89
CA LEU A 30 -8.74 -27.08 7.50
C LEU A 30 -8.86 -28.23 6.50
N ASP A 31 -8.15 -29.34 6.72
CA ASP A 31 -8.23 -30.54 5.87
C ASP A 31 -9.64 -31.17 5.90
N ILE A 32 -10.28 -31.25 7.08
CA ILE A 32 -11.66 -31.73 7.21
C ILE A 32 -12.63 -30.78 6.50
N MET A 33 -12.46 -29.47 6.68
CA MET A 33 -13.31 -28.46 6.02
C MET A 33 -13.21 -28.55 4.50
N GLY A 34 -12.02 -28.76 3.95
CA GLY A 34 -11.81 -28.97 2.51
C GLY A 34 -12.58 -30.18 1.98
N ARG A 35 -12.57 -31.30 2.70
CA ARG A 35 -13.33 -32.50 2.33
C ARG A 35 -14.85 -32.27 2.37
N LEU A 36 -15.34 -31.61 3.41
CA LEU A 36 -16.77 -31.32 3.58
C LEU A 36 -17.29 -30.34 2.52
N GLN A 37 -16.52 -29.30 2.21
CA GLN A 37 -16.88 -28.28 1.21
C GLN A 37 -16.51 -28.67 -0.22
N LYS A 38 -15.82 -29.80 -0.41
CA LYS A 38 -15.24 -30.25 -1.70
C LYS A 38 -14.34 -29.17 -2.33
N ARG A 39 -13.54 -28.49 -1.50
CA ARG A 39 -12.61 -27.42 -1.88
C ARG A 39 -11.17 -27.85 -1.61
N SER A 40 -10.23 -27.26 -2.34
CA SER A 40 -8.81 -27.39 -2.03
C SER A 40 -8.49 -26.70 -0.70
N LEU A 41 -7.39 -27.09 -0.06
CA LEU A 41 -6.92 -26.45 1.16
C LEU A 41 -6.71 -24.93 0.95
N THR A 42 -6.13 -24.54 -0.19
CA THR A 42 -5.96 -23.13 -0.58
C THR A 42 -7.29 -22.39 -0.64
N ALA A 43 -8.31 -22.96 -1.29
CA ALA A 43 -9.63 -22.31 -1.40
C ALA A 43 -10.34 -22.18 -0.04
N VAL A 44 -10.13 -23.12 0.88
CA VAL A 44 -10.64 -23.02 2.26
C VAL A 44 -9.95 -21.88 3.01
N ILE A 45 -8.63 -21.73 2.84
CA ILE A 45 -7.86 -20.65 3.48
C ILE A 45 -8.30 -19.29 2.94
N GLU A 46 -8.38 -19.12 1.63
CA GLU A 46 -8.85 -17.86 1.00
C GLU A 46 -10.25 -17.47 1.45
N TRP A 47 -11.18 -18.45 1.49
CA TRP A 47 -12.52 -18.22 2.00
C TRP A 47 -12.51 -17.79 3.47
N SER A 48 -11.73 -18.46 4.31
CA SER A 48 -11.64 -18.16 5.74
C SER A 48 -11.09 -16.75 5.98
N ILE A 49 -10.05 -16.34 5.24
CA ILE A 49 -9.49 -14.99 5.30
C ILE A 49 -10.51 -13.95 4.84
N SER A 50 -11.22 -14.22 3.74
CA SER A 50 -12.26 -13.32 3.22
C SER A 50 -13.39 -13.12 4.24
N GLN A 51 -13.80 -14.19 4.93
CA GLN A 51 -14.79 -14.10 6.02
C GLN A 51 -14.26 -13.32 7.22
N ALA A 52 -12.99 -13.49 7.59
CA ALA A 52 -12.38 -12.73 8.67
C ALA A 52 -12.35 -11.23 8.35
N ILE A 53 -11.96 -10.85 7.13
CA ILE A 53 -11.94 -9.45 6.67
C ILE A 53 -13.36 -8.87 6.63
N ALA A 54 -14.35 -9.61 6.13
CA ALA A 54 -15.73 -9.15 6.04
C ALA A 54 -16.37 -8.89 7.42
N ASN A 55 -16.01 -9.69 8.43
CA ASN A 55 -16.58 -9.61 9.77
C ASN A 55 -15.80 -8.71 10.73
N GLN A 56 -14.61 -8.23 10.33
CA GLN A 56 -13.83 -7.31 11.13
C GLN A 56 -14.42 -5.90 11.01
N ALA A 57 -15.01 -5.40 12.10
CA ALA A 57 -15.45 -4.03 12.21
C ALA A 57 -14.24 -3.08 12.30
N THR A 58 -14.38 -1.88 11.70
CA THR A 58 -13.44 -0.78 11.87
C THR A 58 -14.09 0.32 12.70
N ASP A 59 -13.37 0.80 13.72
CA ASP A 59 -13.89 1.80 14.67
C ASP A 59 -14.04 3.21 14.04
N LEU A 60 -13.41 3.45 12.89
CA LEU A 60 -13.29 4.78 12.28
C LEU A 60 -14.61 5.35 11.73
N ASP A 61 -15.52 4.51 11.22
CA ASP A 61 -16.75 4.99 10.55
C ASP A 61 -17.94 4.01 10.68
N GLY A 62 -17.86 3.01 11.56
CA GLY A 62 -18.83 1.92 11.61
C GLY A 62 -18.85 1.04 10.35
N GLY A 63 -17.81 1.16 9.51
CA GLY A 63 -17.58 0.34 8.33
C GLY A 63 -16.99 -1.02 8.66
N THR A 64 -16.78 -1.82 7.62
CA THR A 64 -16.03 -3.09 7.71
C THR A 64 -14.63 -2.90 7.17
N LEU A 65 -13.69 -3.72 7.63
CA LEU A 65 -12.33 -3.75 7.11
C LEU A 65 -12.32 -3.97 5.59
N ALA A 66 -13.24 -4.78 5.06
CA ALA A 66 -13.41 -4.96 3.62
C ALA A 66 -13.65 -3.62 2.89
N SER A 67 -14.60 -2.82 3.37
CA SER A 67 -14.90 -1.52 2.76
C SER A 67 -13.75 -0.52 2.84
N SER A 68 -12.94 -0.57 3.91
CA SER A 68 -11.73 0.25 4.03
C SER A 68 -10.64 -0.21 3.06
N ILE A 69 -10.42 -1.53 2.93
CA ILE A 69 -9.46 -2.08 1.97
C ILE A 69 -9.82 -1.70 0.54
N ASP A 70 -11.10 -1.72 0.17
CA ASP A 70 -11.55 -1.33 -1.18
C ASP A 70 -11.24 0.14 -1.50
N LYS A 71 -11.29 1.04 -0.51
CA LYS A 71 -10.89 2.46 -0.67
C LYS A 71 -9.36 2.62 -0.77
N ILE A 72 -8.61 1.75 -0.12
CA ILE A 72 -7.15 1.85 -0.01
C ILE A 72 -6.44 1.22 -1.22
N TRP A 73 -6.95 0.09 -1.69
CA TRP A 73 -6.25 -0.73 -2.66
C TRP A 73 -6.08 -0.03 -4.00
N SER A 74 -4.85 -0.06 -4.50
CA SER A 74 -4.48 0.38 -5.84
C SER A 74 -3.34 -0.50 -6.37
N THR A 75 -3.28 -0.67 -7.69
CA THR A 75 -2.15 -1.30 -8.39
C THR A 75 -0.92 -0.40 -8.40
N ASP A 76 -1.11 0.90 -8.22
CA ASP A 76 -0.06 1.90 -8.10
C ASP A 76 0.32 2.07 -6.61
N GLU A 77 1.59 1.82 -6.29
CA GLU A 77 2.09 1.83 -4.91
C GLU A 77 1.97 3.22 -4.26
N ALA A 78 2.25 4.29 -5.01
CA ALA A 78 2.17 5.66 -4.50
C ALA A 78 0.74 6.01 -4.11
N VAL A 79 -0.22 5.67 -4.99
CA VAL A 79 -1.65 5.87 -4.73
C VAL A 79 -2.10 5.03 -3.53
N ARG A 80 -1.67 3.77 -3.44
CA ARG A 80 -2.01 2.90 -2.33
C ARG A 80 -1.50 3.43 -0.99
N MET A 81 -0.28 3.98 -0.96
CA MET A 81 0.29 4.59 0.25
C MET A 81 -0.51 5.83 0.68
N VAL A 82 -0.82 6.73 -0.26
CA VAL A 82 -1.63 7.92 0.04
C VAL A 82 -3.03 7.55 0.50
N ASN A 83 -3.69 6.60 -0.17
CA ASN A 83 -5.02 6.15 0.25
C ASN A 83 -4.99 5.50 1.64
N LEU A 84 -3.96 4.72 1.97
CA LEU A 84 -3.75 4.15 3.31
C LEU A 84 -3.65 5.26 4.35
N ALA A 85 -2.83 6.29 4.08
CA ALA A 85 -2.64 7.40 5.00
C ALA A 85 -3.90 8.24 5.23
N ILE A 86 -4.75 8.39 4.21
CA ILE A 86 -6.01 9.14 4.32
C ILE A 86 -7.10 8.32 5.02
N ASN A 87 -7.25 7.03 4.69
CA ASN A 87 -8.41 6.23 5.11
C ASN A 87 -8.14 5.38 6.36
N MET A 88 -6.88 5.10 6.69
CA MET A 88 -6.51 4.27 7.84
C MET A 88 -5.10 4.64 8.36
N PRO A 89 -4.92 5.89 8.83
CA PRO A 89 -3.61 6.41 9.27
C PRO A 89 -2.99 5.62 10.43
N GLU A 90 -3.79 4.95 11.25
CA GLU A 90 -3.34 4.12 12.37
C GLU A 90 -2.67 2.81 11.93
N ALA A 91 -2.90 2.39 10.69
CA ALA A 91 -2.27 1.19 10.11
C ALA A 91 -0.93 1.50 9.43
N LEU A 92 -0.53 2.78 9.34
CA LEU A 92 0.76 3.16 8.77
C LEU A 92 1.92 2.63 9.63
N THR A 93 2.88 1.99 8.99
CA THR A 93 4.17 1.72 9.61
C THR A 93 4.97 3.00 9.83
N TYR A 94 6.02 2.95 10.65
CA TYR A 94 6.90 4.11 10.87
C TYR A 94 7.50 4.66 9.58
N ASP A 95 7.96 3.78 8.69
CA ASP A 95 8.57 4.17 7.43
C ASP A 95 7.52 4.79 6.49
N GLU A 96 6.31 4.22 6.39
CA GLU A 96 5.22 4.81 5.60
C GLU A 96 4.75 6.15 6.14
N LEU A 97 4.65 6.29 7.48
CA LEU A 97 4.31 7.55 8.12
C LEU A 97 5.35 8.63 7.81
N ARG A 98 6.64 8.28 7.78
CA ARG A 98 7.69 9.22 7.34
C ARG A 98 7.51 9.68 5.90
N VAL A 99 7.13 8.77 4.99
CA VAL A 99 6.85 9.15 3.61
C VAL A 99 5.64 10.08 3.55
N TRP A 100 4.56 9.73 4.25
CA TRP A 100 3.33 10.51 4.30
C TRP A 100 3.56 11.93 4.84
N GLU A 101 4.21 12.07 5.99
CA GLU A 101 4.48 13.39 6.58
C GLU A 101 5.43 14.24 5.72
N THR A 102 6.35 13.60 4.98
CA THR A 102 7.19 14.28 3.99
C THR A 102 6.33 14.88 2.88
N ILE A 103 5.40 14.11 2.31
CA ILE A 103 4.46 14.61 1.29
C ILE A 103 3.60 15.75 1.87
N ARG A 104 3.09 15.57 3.09
CA ARG A 104 2.25 16.56 3.77
C ARG A 104 2.97 17.88 4.04
N SER A 105 4.27 17.82 4.29
CA SER A 105 5.10 18.99 4.58
C SER A 105 5.66 19.66 3.32
N SER A 106 5.47 19.07 2.14
CA SER A 106 6.06 19.55 0.87
C SER A 106 5.01 20.23 0.01
N ALA A 107 5.05 21.55 -0.08
CA ALA A 107 4.06 22.36 -0.81
C ALA A 107 3.90 21.95 -2.29
N TYR A 108 4.98 21.44 -2.91
CA TYR A 108 5.00 20.99 -4.31
C TYR A 108 3.90 19.97 -4.66
N PHE A 109 3.46 19.15 -3.70
CA PHE A 109 2.42 18.13 -3.94
C PHE A 109 1.00 18.64 -3.73
N TRP A 110 0.80 19.93 -3.48
CA TRP A 110 -0.49 20.52 -3.15
C TRP A 110 -0.84 21.66 -4.10
N ASP A 111 -2.12 21.75 -4.44
CA ASP A 111 -2.71 22.98 -4.95
C ASP A 111 -2.85 23.98 -3.78
N VAL A 112 -1.91 24.92 -3.70
CA VAL A 112 -1.74 25.84 -2.57
C VAL A 112 -2.88 26.88 -2.54
N TYR A 113 -3.31 27.31 -1.34
CA TYR A 113 -4.29 28.39 -1.18
C TYR A 113 -3.69 29.75 -1.58
N SER A 114 -4.54 30.74 -1.86
CA SER A 114 -4.09 32.09 -2.19
C SER A 114 -3.31 32.77 -1.07
N ASP A 115 -3.48 32.30 0.17
CA ASP A 115 -2.74 32.75 1.36
C ASP A 115 -1.41 31.99 1.59
N GLY A 116 -1.06 31.05 0.71
CA GLY A 116 0.16 30.24 0.81
C GLY A 116 0.05 29.00 1.70
N SER A 117 -1.09 28.75 2.35
CA SER A 117 -1.30 27.56 3.16
C SER A 117 -1.55 26.30 2.31
N PHE A 118 -1.27 25.12 2.85
CA PHE A 118 -1.53 23.81 2.23
C PHE A 118 -1.64 22.71 3.30
N GLY A 119 -1.89 21.45 2.91
CA GLY A 119 -1.78 20.30 3.83
C GLY A 119 -3.04 19.97 4.65
N ASN A 120 -4.08 20.80 4.58
CA ASN A 120 -5.30 20.69 5.40
C ASN A 120 -6.50 20.07 4.66
N ASN A 121 -6.49 20.02 3.33
CA ASN A 121 -7.57 19.44 2.52
C ASN A 121 -6.98 18.49 1.46
N PHE A 122 -7.23 17.19 1.61
CA PHE A 122 -6.72 16.16 0.71
C PHE A 122 -7.27 16.24 -0.73
N ASP A 123 -8.38 16.93 -0.96
CA ASP A 123 -8.90 17.16 -2.32
C ASP A 123 -7.95 18.02 -3.17
N ARG A 124 -7.06 18.79 -2.52
CA ARG A 124 -6.04 19.62 -3.16
C ARG A 124 -4.68 18.91 -3.26
N LEU A 125 -4.62 17.62 -2.95
CA LEU A 125 -3.41 16.82 -3.09
C LEU A 125 -3.26 16.37 -4.54
N GLU A 126 -2.15 16.77 -5.17
CA GLU A 126 -1.86 16.47 -6.57
C GLU A 126 -1.25 15.07 -6.72
N LEU A 127 -2.12 14.05 -6.73
CA LEU A 127 -1.71 12.64 -6.83
C LEU A 127 -0.83 12.35 -8.05
N ASN A 128 -1.04 13.04 -9.18
CA ASN A 128 -0.21 12.85 -10.36
C ASN A 128 1.25 13.24 -10.11
N LEU A 129 1.50 14.32 -9.36
CA LEU A 129 2.84 14.75 -9.01
C LEU A 129 3.51 13.74 -8.07
N ILE A 130 2.77 13.20 -7.11
CA ILE A 130 3.29 12.16 -6.20
C ILE A 130 3.67 10.90 -6.98
N ARG A 131 2.80 10.44 -7.89
CA ARG A 131 3.05 9.26 -8.71
C ARG A 131 4.26 9.44 -9.62
N SER A 132 4.36 10.57 -10.32
CA SER A 132 5.47 10.87 -11.21
C SER A 132 6.81 10.99 -10.48
N ASN A 133 6.80 11.41 -9.21
CA ASN A 133 8.01 11.62 -8.41
C ASN A 133 8.22 10.55 -7.32
N TRP A 134 7.51 9.41 -7.38
CA TRP A 134 7.50 8.42 -6.29
C TRP A 134 8.89 7.93 -5.88
N ALA A 135 9.73 7.59 -6.87
CA ALA A 135 11.10 7.13 -6.61
C ALA A 135 11.98 8.23 -5.97
N LEU A 136 11.76 9.50 -6.31
CA LEU A 136 12.47 10.63 -5.71
C LEU A 136 12.04 10.85 -4.26
N ILE A 137 10.74 10.75 -3.99
CA ILE A 137 10.19 10.82 -2.62
C ILE A 137 10.81 9.73 -1.76
N GLN A 138 10.80 8.47 -2.22
CA GLN A 138 11.41 7.36 -1.49
C GLN A 138 12.90 7.60 -1.21
N SER A 139 13.65 8.05 -2.22
CA SER A 139 15.08 8.36 -2.08
C SER A 139 15.34 9.50 -1.09
N HIS A 140 14.50 10.53 -1.10
CA HIS A 140 14.60 11.66 -0.18
C HIS A 140 14.32 11.26 1.26
N VAL A 141 13.29 10.44 1.49
CA VAL A 141 12.94 9.95 2.83
C VAL A 141 14.06 9.07 3.38
N GLU A 142 14.63 8.18 2.55
CA GLU A 142 15.74 7.31 2.97
C GLU A 142 17.00 8.14 3.27
N LYS A 143 17.32 9.15 2.44
CA LYS A 143 18.43 10.09 2.69
C LYS A 143 18.31 10.79 4.05
N HIS A 144 17.10 11.11 4.47
CA HIS A 144 16.81 11.84 5.72
C HIS A 144 16.31 10.94 6.86
N LYS A 145 16.47 9.62 6.76
CA LYS A 145 15.96 8.66 7.75
C LYS A 145 16.49 8.90 9.17
N SER A 146 17.73 9.36 9.28
CA SER A 146 18.38 9.70 10.55
C SER A 146 18.00 11.08 11.11
N SER A 147 17.28 11.90 10.33
CA SER A 147 16.86 13.23 10.79
C SER A 147 15.80 13.11 11.90
N PRO A 148 15.91 13.85 13.01
CA PRO A 148 14.91 13.82 14.07
C PRO A 148 13.57 14.44 13.64
N THR A 149 13.58 15.30 12.62
CA THR A 149 12.40 15.95 12.05
C THR A 149 12.20 15.52 10.60
N VAL A 150 10.96 15.59 10.14
CA VAL A 150 10.62 15.44 8.72
C VAL A 150 11.27 16.58 7.94
N VAL A 151 11.93 16.25 6.84
CA VAL A 151 12.56 17.23 5.95
C VAL A 151 11.66 17.35 4.72
N PRO A 152 11.00 18.50 4.51
CA PRO A 152 10.15 18.70 3.34
C PRO A 152 10.98 18.74 2.05
N MET A 153 10.32 18.47 0.94
CA MET A 153 10.83 18.66 -0.42
C MET A 153 10.35 20.00 -0.97
N TYR A 154 11.17 20.60 -1.81
CA TYR A 154 10.92 21.89 -2.46
C TYR A 154 11.04 21.77 -3.98
N ASP A 155 10.56 22.77 -4.71
CA ASP A 155 10.51 22.77 -6.18
C ASP A 155 11.87 22.43 -6.84
N HIS A 156 12.98 22.90 -6.26
CA HIS A 156 14.33 22.66 -6.77
C HIS A 156 14.78 21.20 -6.63
N ASP A 157 14.18 20.40 -5.75
CA ASP A 157 14.46 18.98 -5.61
C ASP A 157 13.93 18.16 -6.81
N PHE A 158 13.03 18.76 -7.61
CA PHE A 158 12.40 18.12 -8.77
C PHE A 158 12.90 18.67 -10.11
N MET A 159 13.67 19.77 -10.10
CA MET A 159 14.28 20.31 -11.31
C MET A 159 15.58 19.55 -11.62
N PRO A 160 15.78 19.05 -12.85
CA PRO A 160 17.08 18.55 -13.25
C PRO A 160 18.08 19.70 -13.15
N ASN A 161 19.14 19.53 -12.35
CA ASN A 161 20.18 20.54 -12.17
C ASN A 161 20.54 21.17 -13.52
N ASP A 162 20.30 22.48 -13.65
CA ASP A 162 20.76 23.24 -14.80
C ASP A 162 22.25 22.97 -15.00
N ILE A 163 22.55 22.51 -16.21
CA ILE A 163 23.89 22.28 -16.71
C ILE A 163 24.64 23.61 -16.58
N PRO A 164 25.81 23.67 -15.91
CA PRO A 164 26.57 24.91 -15.85
C PRO A 164 27.00 25.27 -17.28
N PHE A 165 26.57 26.45 -17.75
CA PHE A 165 27.11 27.10 -18.95
C PHE A 165 28.51 27.64 -18.68
#